data_AF-A0A7S1E1H6-F1
#
_entry.id   AF-A0A7S1E1H6-F1
#
_cell.length_a   1.000
_cell.length_b   1.000
_cell.length_c   1.000
_cell.angle_alpha   90.00
_cell.angle_beta   90.00
_cell.angle_gamma   90.00
#
_symmetry.space_group_name_H-M   'P 1'
#
loop_
_entity.id
_entity.type
_entity.pdbx_description
1 polymer ?
#
loop_
_entity_poly.entity_id
_entity_poly.type
_entity_poly.pdbx_seq_one_letter_code
_entity_poly.pdbx_strand_id
1 'polypeptide(L)'
;EIEYIGKTFANGESTFKWRVTDNDVDFHNRPKSVTIGWTGTCCAKDTEWWFHNDNKVKGEQDKYTCNTGLKFDEKFKNDMTEPEEFTIVMHGNVPEVADATTLSVAMENKAFCLYKTPGPSCDCEPDS
;
A
#
# COMPACT_ATOMS: atom_id res chain seq x y z
N GLU A 1 8.37 7.14 8.43
CA GLU A 1 9.18 6.00 7.98
C GLU A 1 8.31 5.04 7.19
N ILE A 2 8.87 4.34 6.19
CA ILE A 2 8.17 3.29 5.46
C ILE A 2 9.00 2.01 5.51
N GLU A 3 8.34 0.93 5.90
CA GLU A 3 8.91 -0.42 5.96
C GLU A 3 8.11 -1.34 5.02
N TYR A 4 8.82 -2.10 4.17
CA TYR A 4 8.21 -3.22 3.46
C TYR A 4 8.27 -4.47 4.33
N ILE A 5 7.11 -5.03 4.65
CA ILE A 5 7.01 -6.17 5.58
C ILE A 5 7.21 -7.49 4.84
N GLY A 6 6.74 -7.60 3.60
CA GLY A 6 6.95 -8.79 2.77
C GLY A 6 5.76 -9.19 1.91
N LYS A 7 5.98 -10.27 1.15
CA LYS A 7 4.97 -10.98 0.36
C LYS A 7 4.63 -12.34 0.98
N THR A 8 3.37 -12.73 0.91
CA THR A 8 2.93 -14.13 1.10
C THR A 8 2.12 -14.61 -0.10
N PHE A 9 2.07 -15.93 -0.33
CA PHE A 9 1.20 -16.55 -1.34
C PHE A 9 0.43 -17.72 -0.74
N ALA A 10 -0.90 -17.63 -0.75
CA ALA A 10 -1.79 -18.65 -0.22
C ALA A 10 -3.13 -18.62 -0.96
N ASN A 11 -3.80 -19.77 -1.10
CA ASN A 11 -5.13 -19.86 -1.71
C ASN A 11 -5.26 -19.25 -3.12
N GLY A 12 -4.16 -19.25 -3.89
CA GLY A 12 -4.13 -18.65 -5.24
C GLY A 12 -4.01 -17.13 -5.25
N GLU A 13 -3.62 -16.52 -4.14
CA GLU A 13 -3.53 -15.07 -3.96
C GLU A 13 -2.18 -14.65 -3.38
N SER A 14 -1.65 -13.54 -3.87
CA SER A 14 -0.46 -12.89 -3.34
C SER A 14 -0.85 -11.72 -2.44
N THR A 15 -0.29 -11.65 -1.24
CA THR A 15 -0.50 -10.55 -0.30
C THR A 15 0.79 -9.79 -0.13
N PHE A 16 0.76 -8.47 -0.31
CA PHE A 16 1.88 -7.56 -0.09
C PHE A 16 1.56 -6.62 1.05
N LYS A 17 2.52 -6.40 1.95
CA LYS A 17 2.32 -5.58 3.15
C LYS A 17 3.42 -4.53 3.33
N TRP A 18 2.99 -3.33 3.69
CA TRP A 18 3.83 -2.21 4.09
C TRP A 18 3.41 -1.69 5.46
N ARG A 19 4.33 -1.06 6.17
CA ARG A 19 4.06 -0.33 7.41
C ARG A 19 4.55 1.10 7.25
N VAL A 20 3.70 2.05 7.63
CA VAL A 20 4.03 3.48 7.66
C VAL A 20 3.96 3.93 9.12
N THR A 21 5.09 4.38 9.64
CA THR A 21 5.19 4.93 10.99
C THR A 21 5.39 6.44 10.88
N ASP A 22 4.51 7.21 11.51
CA ASP A 22 4.76 8.63 11.71
C ASP A 22 5.68 8.82 12.93
N ASN A 23 6.85 9.41 12.70
CA ASN A 23 7.82 9.73 13.74
C ASN A 23 7.93 11.25 13.95
N ASP A 24 7.14 12.06 13.24
CA ASP A 24 7.18 13.51 13.37
C ASP A 24 6.43 13.95 14.64
N VAL A 25 7.07 14.82 15.40
CA VAL A 25 6.48 15.41 16.62
C VAL A 25 5.51 16.54 16.30
N ASP A 26 5.59 17.12 15.09
CA ASP A 26 4.67 18.14 14.59
C ASP A 26 3.49 17.49 13.85
N PHE A 27 2.30 17.60 14.43
CA PHE A 27 1.08 17.02 13.87
C PHE A 27 0.69 17.65 12.52
N HIS A 28 1.19 18.85 12.18
CA HIS A 28 0.95 19.47 10.87
C HIS A 28 1.73 18.81 9.73
N ASN A 29 2.72 17.98 10.05
CA ASN A 29 3.46 17.16 9.09
C ASN A 29 2.88 15.75 9.00
N ARG A 30 1.68 15.50 9.52
CA ARG A 30 1.11 14.16 9.43
C ARG A 30 0.84 13.77 7.97
N PRO A 31 1.10 12.50 7.61
CA PRO A 31 0.55 11.95 6.39
C PRO A 31 -0.95 12.21 6.36
N LYS A 32 -1.51 12.55 5.21
CA LYS A 32 -2.95 12.72 4.97
C LYS A 32 -3.50 11.59 4.13
N SER A 33 -2.71 11.15 3.15
CA SER A 33 -3.05 10.03 2.29
C SER A 33 -1.79 9.29 1.88
N VAL A 34 -1.90 7.98 1.71
CA VAL A 34 -0.84 7.14 1.14
C VAL A 34 -1.32 6.60 -0.19
N THR A 35 -0.49 6.68 -1.22
CA THR A 35 -0.73 6.04 -2.51
C THR A 35 0.32 4.97 -2.71
N ILE A 36 -0.09 3.73 -2.98
CA ILE A 36 0.79 2.62 -3.29
C ILE A 36 0.62 2.30 -4.76
N GLY A 37 1.58 2.71 -5.59
CA GLY A 37 1.63 2.38 -7.01
C GLY A 37 2.59 1.22 -7.26
N TRP A 38 2.35 0.44 -8.32
CA TRP A 38 3.22 -0.66 -8.73
C TRP A 38 3.39 -0.70 -10.24
N THR A 39 4.35 -1.50 -10.71
CA THR A 39 4.63 -1.69 -12.13
C THR A 39 3.69 -2.74 -12.75
N GLY A 40 3.23 -2.48 -13.98
CA GLY A 40 2.30 -3.34 -14.71
C GLY A 40 0.86 -3.27 -14.21
N THR A 41 -0.04 -3.96 -14.90
CA THR A 41 -1.48 -3.96 -14.58
C THR A 41 -1.83 -5.22 -13.79
N CYS A 42 -2.04 -5.07 -12.48
CA CYS A 42 -2.46 -6.16 -11.60
C CYS A 42 -3.95 -6.05 -11.27
N CYS A 43 -4.66 -7.17 -11.28
CA CYS A 43 -6.03 -7.23 -10.79
C CYS A 43 -6.01 -7.45 -9.27
N ALA A 44 -6.10 -6.34 -8.53
CA ALA A 44 -6.23 -6.38 -7.08
C ALA A 44 -7.65 -6.84 -6.73
N LYS A 45 -7.76 -7.95 -6.00
CA LYS A 45 -9.06 -8.56 -5.64
C LYS A 45 -9.64 -7.90 -4.39
N ASP A 46 -8.79 -7.84 -3.38
CA ASP A 46 -9.08 -7.24 -2.09
C ASP A 46 -7.96 -6.24 -1.84
N THR A 47 -8.23 -4.97 -2.14
CA THR A 47 -7.38 -3.82 -1.77
C THR A 47 -7.49 -3.48 -0.28
N GLU A 48 -8.16 -4.37 0.46
CA GLU A 48 -8.38 -4.33 1.89
C GLU A 48 -7.08 -4.89 2.51
N TRP A 49 -6.37 -4.18 3.38
CA TRP A 49 -6.81 -3.68 4.66
C TRP A 49 -5.82 -2.61 5.14
N TRP A 50 -6.31 -1.67 5.95
CA TRP A 50 -5.47 -1.05 6.96
C TRP A 50 -6.00 -1.39 8.33
N PHE A 51 -5.07 -1.53 9.28
CA PHE A 51 -5.35 -1.85 10.67
C PHE A 51 -5.10 -0.60 11.50
N HIS A 52 -6.18 0.09 11.86
CA HIS A 52 -6.11 1.09 12.92
C HIS A 52 -6.61 0.43 14.21
N ASN A 53 -5.73 0.19 15.18
CA ASN A 53 -6.06 -0.47 16.45
C ASN A 53 -6.87 -1.78 16.26
N ASP A 54 -6.35 -2.72 15.46
CA ASP A 54 -6.97 -4.01 15.10
C ASP A 54 -8.31 -3.94 14.32
N ASN A 55 -8.82 -2.74 14.00
CA ASN A 55 -10.02 -2.61 13.19
C ASN A 55 -9.69 -2.64 11.70
N LYS A 56 -10.31 -3.61 11.03
CA LYS A 56 -10.26 -3.81 9.59
C LYS A 56 -11.13 -2.76 8.87
N VAL A 57 -10.50 -1.82 8.16
CA VAL A 57 -11.22 -0.80 7.39
C VAL A 57 -10.99 -1.00 5.88
N LYS A 58 -12.10 -1.04 5.14
CA LYS A 58 -12.13 -1.24 3.68
C LYS A 58 -11.68 0.04 2.96
N GLY A 59 -10.68 -0.07 2.09
CA GLY A 59 -10.37 0.99 1.13
C GLY A 59 -11.44 1.02 0.04
N GLU A 60 -11.94 2.20 -0.32
CA GLU A 60 -12.94 2.35 -1.38
C GLU A 60 -12.30 2.14 -2.75
N GLN A 61 -12.21 0.89 -3.21
CA GLN A 61 -12.02 0.58 -4.63
C GLN A 61 -12.87 -0.61 -5.07
N ASP A 62 -13.30 -0.56 -6.34
CA ASP A 62 -14.05 -1.62 -6.98
C ASP A 62 -13.16 -2.84 -7.23
N LYS A 63 -13.54 -3.97 -6.63
CA LYS A 63 -12.90 -5.31 -6.62
C LYS A 63 -12.64 -5.95 -7.99
N TYR A 64 -13.02 -5.28 -9.08
CA TYR A 64 -12.86 -5.76 -10.45
C TYR A 64 -11.97 -4.87 -11.33
N THR A 65 -11.31 -3.85 -10.76
CA THR A 65 -10.49 -2.93 -11.55
C THR A 65 -9.03 -3.36 -11.49
N CYS A 66 -8.47 -3.77 -12.63
CA CYS A 66 -7.03 -3.96 -12.73
C CYS A 66 -6.36 -2.59 -12.80
N ASN A 67 -5.57 -2.28 -11.78
CA ASN A 67 -5.01 -0.96 -11.54
C ASN A 67 -3.48 -1.05 -11.47
N THR A 68 -2.83 0.11 -11.54
CA THR A 68 -1.38 0.27 -11.33
C THR A 68 -1.09 0.93 -9.97
N GLY A 69 -2.10 1.05 -9.11
CA GLY A 69 -1.95 1.66 -7.80
C GLY A 69 -3.26 1.88 -7.05
N LEU A 70 -3.14 2.13 -5.74
CA LEU A 70 -4.22 2.39 -4.81
C LEU A 70 -3.94 3.66 -4.03
N LYS A 71 -4.96 4.51 -3.90
CA LYS A 71 -4.92 5.67 -3.00
C LYS A 71 -5.73 5.35 -1.75
N PHE A 72 -5.14 5.69 -0.63
CA PHE A 72 -5.68 5.48 0.69
C PHE A 72 -5.86 6.85 1.35
N ASP A 73 -7.07 7.40 1.18
CA ASP A 73 -7.47 8.71 1.71
C ASP A 73 -7.96 8.60 3.17
N GLU A 74 -7.81 9.69 3.93
CA GLU A 74 -8.36 9.90 5.29
C GLU A 74 -7.88 8.93 6.39
N LYS A 75 -6.68 8.36 6.22
CA LYS A 75 -6.18 7.32 7.14
C LYS A 75 -5.44 7.81 8.37
N PHE A 76 -4.95 9.04 8.39
CA PHE A 76 -4.17 9.56 9.51
C PHE A 76 -4.97 10.64 10.20
N LYS A 77 -5.71 10.27 11.24
CA LYS A 77 -6.44 11.23 12.08
C LYS A 77 -5.46 11.99 12.97
N ASN A 78 -5.88 13.17 13.44
CA ASN A 78 -5.10 14.11 14.26
C ASN A 78 -4.53 13.56 15.58
N ASP A 79 -4.77 12.28 15.93
CA ASP A 79 -4.27 11.64 17.15
C ASP A 79 -3.60 10.27 16.93
N MET A 80 -3.27 9.91 15.68
CA MET A 80 -2.57 8.66 15.41
C MET A 80 -1.09 8.71 15.80
N THR A 81 -0.73 7.89 16.78
CA THR A 81 0.65 7.69 17.25
C THR A 81 1.20 6.30 16.93
N GLU A 82 0.36 5.39 16.45
CA GLU A 82 0.73 3.99 16.15
C GLU A 82 1.05 3.80 14.66
N PRO A 83 1.94 2.85 14.32
CA PRO A 83 2.20 2.49 12.93
C PRO A 83 0.97 1.96 12.22
N GLU A 84 0.79 2.35 10.96
CA GLU A 84 -0.29 1.88 10.10
C GLU A 84 0.22 0.82 9.10
N GLU A 85 -0.46 -0.32 9.04
CA GLU A 85 -0.17 -1.36 8.05
C GLU A 85 -1.08 -1.23 6.82
N PHE A 86 -0.50 -1.35 5.64
CA PHE A 86 -1.18 -1.31 4.35
C PHE A 86 -1.01 -2.67 3.68
N THR A 87 -2.12 -3.30 3.34
CA THR A 87 -2.13 -4.63 2.71
C THR A 87 -2.80 -4.56 1.34
N ILE A 88 -2.21 -5.23 0.35
CA ILE A 88 -2.77 -5.39 -0.99
C ILE A 88 -2.81 -6.87 -1.32
N VAL A 89 -3.99 -7.37 -1.69
CA VAL A 89 -4.19 -8.76 -2.14
C VAL A 89 -4.46 -8.79 -3.64
N MET A 90 -3.66 -9.57 -4.35
CA MET A 90 -3.72 -9.74 -5.79
C MET A 90 -4.01 -11.19 -6.16
N HIS A 91 -4.78 -11.38 -7.23
CA HIS A 91 -4.99 -12.71 -7.79
C HIS A 91 -3.72 -13.27 -8.41
N GLY A 92 -3.48 -14.57 -8.20
CA GLY A 92 -2.33 -15.27 -8.74
C GLY A 92 -1.05 -15.08 -7.92
N ASN A 93 0.01 -15.76 -8.37
CA ASN A 93 1.34 -15.64 -7.78
C ASN A 93 2.08 -14.46 -8.43
N VAL A 94 1.75 -13.23 -8.03
CA VAL A 94 2.37 -12.01 -8.54
C VAL A 94 3.80 -11.92 -8.01
N PRO A 95 4.82 -11.78 -8.86
CA PRO A 95 6.21 -11.72 -8.41
C PRO A 95 6.47 -10.46 -7.55
N GLU A 96 7.37 -10.61 -6.59
CA GLU A 96 7.92 -9.49 -5.81
C GLU A 96 9.22 -9.06 -6.49
N VAL A 97 9.32 -7.77 -6.82
CA VAL A 97 10.50 -7.19 -7.47
C VAL A 97 10.97 -5.98 -6.66
N ALA A 98 12.29 -5.83 -6.51
CA ALA A 98 12.88 -4.67 -5.86
C ALA A 98 12.50 -3.38 -6.61
N ASP A 99 12.19 -2.32 -5.87
CA ASP A 99 11.79 -1.00 -6.39
C ASP A 99 10.58 -0.97 -7.34
N ALA A 100 9.80 -2.06 -7.42
CA ALA A 100 8.61 -2.14 -8.27
C ALA A 100 7.41 -1.38 -7.69
N THR A 101 7.48 -0.94 -6.43
CA THR A 101 6.43 -0.16 -5.79
C THR A 101 6.89 1.25 -5.48
N THR A 102 6.05 2.22 -5.83
CA THR A 102 6.18 3.62 -5.42
C THR A 102 5.14 3.93 -4.35
N LEU A 103 5.60 4.17 -3.13
CA LEU A 103 4.77 4.73 -2.06
C LEU A 103 4.87 6.25 -2.06
N SER A 104 3.76 6.92 -2.28
CA SER A 104 3.61 8.36 -2.14
C SER A 104 2.86 8.68 -0.87
N VAL A 105 3.50 9.39 0.06
CA VAL A 105 2.89 9.86 1.30
C VAL A 105 2.64 11.36 1.15
N ALA A 106 1.39 11.75 0.98
CA ALA A 106 1.03 13.17 0.90
C ALA A 106 0.80 13.69 2.32
N MET A 107 1.43 14.81 2.67
CA MET A 107 1.34 15.46 3.98
C MET A 107 0.26 16.55 3.96
N GLU A 108 -0.26 16.95 5.13
CA GLU A 108 -1.26 18.03 5.21
C GLU A 108 -0.79 19.36 4.58
N ASN A 109 0.50 19.67 4.71
CA ASN A 109 1.13 20.90 4.21
C ASN A 109 1.49 20.89 2.70
N LYS A 110 0.87 20.01 1.90
CA LYS A 110 1.07 19.84 0.44
C LYS A 110 2.46 19.36 0.00
N ALA A 111 3.37 19.02 0.91
CA ALA A 111 4.55 18.23 0.56
C ALA A 111 4.15 16.75 0.37
N PHE A 112 4.82 16.03 -0.52
CA PHE A 112 4.71 14.57 -0.58
C PHE A 112 6.10 13.94 -0.59
N CYS A 113 6.24 12.82 0.09
CA CYS A 113 7.45 12.01 0.08
C CYS A 113 7.21 10.78 -0.80
N LEU A 114 8.16 10.50 -1.71
CA LEU A 114 8.16 9.30 -2.54
C LEU A 114 9.19 8.31 -2.02
N TYR A 115 8.78 7.06 -1.92
CA TYR A 115 9.63 5.96 -1.51
C TYR A 115 9.53 4.85 -2.54
N LYS A 116 10.68 4.30 -2.92
CA LYS A 116 10.75 3.07 -3.69
C LYS A 116 10.90 1.91 -2.71
N THR A 117 10.05 0.91 -2.88
CA THR A 117 10.09 -0.30 -2.06
C THR A 117 9.95 -1.53 -2.96
N PRO A 118 10.32 -2.71 -2.47
CA PRO A 118 9.85 -3.94 -3.08
C PRO A 118 8.33 -3.97 -3.13
N GLY A 119 7.80 -4.74 -4.07
CA GLY A 119 6.38 -5.01 -4.17
C GLY A 119 5.99 -5.70 -5.47
N PRO A 120 4.70 -5.70 -5.80
CA PRO A 120 4.19 -6.44 -6.95
C PRO A 120 4.75 -5.91 -8.26
N SER A 121 5.14 -6.82 -9.15
CA SER A 121 5.35 -6.51 -10.56
C SER A 121 4.42 -7.35 -11.41
N CYS A 122 3.56 -6.70 -12.18
CA CYS A 122 2.76 -7.33 -13.22
C CYS A 122 3.29 -6.99 -14.62
N ASP A 123 4.57 -6.64 -14.72
CA ASP A 123 5.26 -6.47 -16.01
C ASP A 123 5.64 -7.82 -16.64
N CYS A 124 5.55 -8.91 -15.88
CA CYS A 124 5.79 -10.25 -16.37
C CYS A 124 4.63 -10.72 -17.26
N GLU A 125 4.90 -10.83 -18.57
CA GLU A 125 4.20 -11.77 -19.43
C GLU A 125 4.16 -13.16 -18.76
N PRO A 126 3.10 -13.97 -18.95
CA PRO A 126 3.10 -15.33 -18.44
C PRO A 126 4.34 -16.04 -19.00
N ASP A 127 5.19 -16.57 -18.12
CA ASP A 127 6.25 -17.49 -18.50
C ASP A 127 5.61 -18.59 -19.37
N SER A 128 5.91 -18.55 -20.67
CA SER A 128 5.46 -19.50 -21.68
C SER A 128 6.12 -20.86 -21.50
#